data_AF-A0A969IDV8-F1
#
_entry.id   AF-A0A969IDV8-F1
#
_cell.length_a   1.000
_cell.length_b   1.000
_cell.length_c   1.000
_cell.angle_alpha   90.00
_cell.angle_beta   90.00
_cell.angle_gamma   90.00
#
_symmetry.space_group_name_H-M   'P 1'
#
loop_
_entity.id
_entity.type
_entity.pdbx_description
1 polymer ?
#
loop_
_entity_poly.entity_id
_entity_poly.type
_entity_poly.pdbx_seq_one_letter_code
_entity_poly.pdbx_strand_id
1 'polypeptide(L)'
;MLYACGENRLLLYKGFGEKTQNNIREAIEFYLQHQGSFLYAQIDEVLPQVKIYLEKTFAPHSVLVTGAFRRQEPVIEELEFVINASNDVIKPKFQTAQPPELLEEKEDCLLYKLKNGLRLRIYSGKQPSAERLFLTTGSAEFIDSFKKAFPKIDFKKIKDENDDKDIFTQAGIPFIPPCMRESPAVIKLAEKKSLPVLIETNDIKSIIHSHSNWSDGVNTIEEMANECIRRGMEYLVISDHSKAAAYANGLSEERIKEQHRYIDSLNEKLTPFRIFKSIECDILGDGTMDYSDNVLSTFDLVIASVHSNLKMTEEKAMSRLLKAISNPYVNILGHMTGRLLLSRGGYPVDHKKSSRIAQPTMW
;
A
#
# COMPACT_ATOMS: atom_id res chain seq x y z
N MET A 1 -12.89 26.49 -1.23
CA MET A 1 -12.77 26.27 0.23
C MET A 1 -11.42 26.76 0.78
N LEU A 2 -10.27 26.45 0.15
CA LEU A 2 -8.95 26.99 0.56
C LEU A 2 -8.91 28.52 0.63
N TYR A 3 -9.44 29.19 -0.41
CA TYR A 3 -9.60 30.65 -0.45
C TYR A 3 -10.41 31.20 0.74
N ALA A 4 -11.48 30.50 1.16
CA ALA A 4 -12.28 30.89 2.33
C ALA A 4 -11.51 30.70 3.66
N CYS A 5 -10.58 29.75 3.72
CA CYS A 5 -9.66 29.62 4.86
C CYS A 5 -8.62 30.76 4.87
N GLY A 6 -8.12 31.17 3.70
CA GLY A 6 -7.15 32.27 3.57
C GLY A 6 -7.73 33.62 3.99
N GLU A 7 -9.02 33.84 3.75
CA GLU A 7 -9.73 35.06 4.12
C GLU A 7 -10.45 35.00 5.47
N ASN A 8 -10.14 34.00 6.32
CA ASN A 8 -10.75 33.81 7.63
C ASN A 8 -12.29 33.71 7.64
N ARG A 9 -12.91 33.41 6.50
CA ARG A 9 -14.37 33.33 6.36
C ARG A 9 -14.96 32.16 7.13
N LEU A 10 -14.18 31.11 7.43
CA LEU A 10 -14.66 29.98 8.23
C LEU A 10 -14.83 30.36 9.72
N LEU A 11 -14.09 31.35 10.22
CA LEU A 11 -14.24 31.84 11.61
C LEU A 11 -15.61 32.46 11.89
N LEU A 12 -16.34 32.83 10.84
CA LEU A 12 -17.68 33.42 10.94
C LEU A 12 -18.77 32.38 11.26
N TYR A 13 -18.45 31.08 11.22
CA TYR A 13 -19.41 30.00 11.44
C TYR A 13 -19.19 29.31 12.79
N LYS A 14 -20.29 29.08 13.52
CA LYS A 14 -20.28 28.41 14.82
C LYS A 14 -19.66 27.01 14.69
N GLY A 15 -18.63 26.72 15.49
CA GLY A 15 -17.87 25.46 15.47
C GLY A 15 -16.54 25.49 14.70
N PHE A 16 -16.25 26.57 13.97
CA PHE A 16 -15.03 26.74 13.19
C PHE A 16 -14.11 27.80 13.82
N GLY A 17 -13.35 27.42 14.84
CA GLY A 17 -12.30 28.27 15.40
C GLY A 17 -11.01 28.26 14.55
N GLU A 18 -10.03 29.10 14.92
CA GLU A 18 -8.73 29.20 14.21
C GLU A 18 -8.04 27.85 14.05
N LYS A 19 -8.06 27.02 15.10
CA LYS A 19 -7.51 25.66 15.07
C LYS A 19 -8.20 24.78 14.02
N THR A 20 -9.53 24.82 13.95
CA THR A 20 -10.31 24.04 12.96
C THR A 20 -10.03 24.53 11.54
N GLN A 21 -9.97 25.84 11.34
CA GLN A 21 -9.66 26.44 10.03
C GLN A 21 -8.26 26.05 9.55
N ASN A 22 -7.24 26.13 10.42
CA ASN A 22 -5.88 25.74 10.07
C ASN A 22 -5.80 24.24 9.72
N ASN A 23 -6.48 23.37 10.46
CA ASN A 23 -6.56 21.94 10.13
C ASN A 23 -7.20 21.70 8.76
N ILE A 24 -8.27 22.43 8.41
CA ILE A 24 -8.93 22.31 7.10
C ILE A 24 -8.02 22.82 5.99
N ARG A 25 -7.30 23.92 6.22
CA ARG A 25 -6.32 24.46 5.28
C ARG A 25 -5.22 23.43 5.00
N GLU A 26 -4.58 22.91 6.05
CA GLU A 26 -3.55 21.87 5.95
C GLU A 26 -4.06 20.65 5.18
N ALA A 27 -5.29 20.19 5.44
CA ALA A 27 -5.88 19.05 4.74
C ALA A 27 -6.16 19.33 3.26
N ILE A 28 -6.64 20.53 2.91
CA ILE A 28 -6.86 20.91 1.50
C ILE A 28 -5.54 21.11 0.76
N GLU A 29 -4.54 21.73 1.39
CA GLU A 29 -3.20 21.87 0.83
C GLU A 29 -2.57 20.51 0.61
N PHE A 30 -2.69 19.59 1.57
CA PHE A 30 -2.26 18.20 1.41
C PHE A 30 -2.99 17.53 0.23
N TYR A 31 -4.31 17.65 0.12
CA TYR A 31 -5.06 17.09 -1.01
C TYR A 31 -4.63 17.67 -2.37
N LEU A 32 -4.47 18.98 -2.48
CA LEU A 32 -4.05 19.64 -3.72
C LEU A 32 -2.61 19.29 -4.11
N GLN A 33 -1.71 19.15 -3.14
CA GLN A 33 -0.33 18.71 -3.38
C GLN A 33 -0.25 17.31 -4.00
N HIS A 34 -1.21 16.45 -3.66
CA HIS A 34 -1.28 15.06 -4.16
C HIS A 34 -2.25 14.92 -5.34
N GLN A 35 -2.72 16.03 -5.92
CA GLN A 35 -3.63 16.00 -7.06
C GLN A 35 -2.93 15.45 -8.30
N GLY A 36 -3.40 14.30 -8.80
CA GLY A 36 -2.77 13.58 -9.90
C GLY A 36 -1.93 12.37 -9.46
N SER A 37 -1.81 12.14 -8.15
CA SER A 37 -1.31 10.88 -7.58
C SER A 37 -2.47 9.94 -7.28
N PHE A 38 -2.23 8.64 -7.41
CA PHE A 38 -3.21 7.57 -7.21
C PHE A 38 -2.64 6.52 -6.28
N LEU A 39 -3.48 5.84 -5.51
CA LEU A 39 -3.04 4.66 -4.77
C LEU A 39 -2.75 3.52 -5.73
N TYR A 40 -1.76 2.68 -5.43
CA TYR A 40 -1.47 1.47 -6.21
C TYR A 40 -2.74 0.67 -6.50
N ALA A 41 -3.58 0.42 -5.49
CA ALA A 41 -4.82 -0.34 -5.61
C ALA A 41 -5.81 0.26 -6.63
N GLN A 42 -5.90 1.61 -6.70
CA GLN A 42 -6.76 2.26 -7.69
C GLN A 42 -6.24 2.07 -9.11
N ILE A 43 -4.91 2.02 -9.28
CA ILE A 43 -4.29 1.77 -10.58
C ILE A 43 -4.40 0.28 -10.95
N ASP A 44 -4.23 -0.61 -10.00
CA ASP A 44 -4.33 -2.07 -10.20
C ASP A 44 -5.72 -2.47 -10.74
N GLU A 45 -6.79 -1.82 -10.27
CA GLU A 45 -8.15 -2.03 -10.78
C GLU A 45 -8.36 -1.59 -12.25
N VAL A 46 -7.63 -0.56 -12.71
CA VAL A 46 -7.78 0.02 -14.07
C VAL A 46 -6.70 -0.44 -15.05
N LEU A 47 -5.60 -1.01 -14.56
CA LEU A 47 -4.47 -1.45 -15.37
C LEU A 47 -4.89 -2.50 -16.40
N PRO A 48 -5.65 -3.56 -16.08
CA PRO A 48 -6.01 -4.58 -17.06
C PRO A 48 -6.72 -3.99 -18.28
N GLN A 49 -7.63 -3.04 -18.09
CA GLN A 49 -8.38 -2.41 -19.18
C GLN A 49 -7.44 -1.57 -20.06
N VAL A 50 -6.53 -0.80 -19.46
CA VAL A 50 -5.54 0.00 -20.19
C VAL A 50 -4.57 -0.91 -20.95
N LYS A 51 -4.03 -1.94 -20.29
CA LYS A 51 -3.09 -2.90 -20.89
C LYS A 51 -3.74 -3.63 -22.07
N ILE A 52 -4.94 -4.18 -21.90
CA ILE A 52 -5.67 -4.86 -22.99
C ILE A 52 -5.89 -3.92 -24.19
N TYR A 53 -6.23 -2.65 -23.96
CA TYR A 53 -6.39 -1.68 -25.03
C TYR A 53 -5.07 -1.43 -25.79
N LEU A 54 -3.97 -1.24 -25.07
CA LEU A 54 -2.65 -1.04 -25.67
C LEU A 54 -2.17 -2.29 -26.44
N GLU A 55 -2.33 -3.47 -25.86
CA GLU A 55 -1.94 -4.74 -26.48
C GLU A 55 -2.73 -5.01 -27.77
N LYS A 56 -4.04 -4.70 -27.79
CA LYS A 56 -4.85 -4.76 -29.02
C LYS A 56 -4.39 -3.78 -30.09
N THR A 57 -3.78 -2.66 -29.68
CA THR A 57 -3.35 -1.59 -30.59
C THR A 57 -1.95 -1.84 -31.17
N PHE A 58 -1.03 -2.39 -30.37
CA PHE A 58 0.41 -2.48 -30.68
C PHE A 58 0.98 -3.92 -30.69
N ALA A 59 0.12 -4.92 -30.52
CA ALA A 59 0.42 -6.33 -30.25
C ALA A 59 0.91 -6.60 -28.79
N PRO A 60 0.54 -7.74 -28.19
CA PRO A 60 0.84 -8.03 -26.78
C PRO A 60 2.32 -7.96 -26.40
N HIS A 61 3.21 -8.54 -27.21
CA HIS A 61 4.65 -8.58 -26.93
C HIS A 61 5.34 -7.21 -27.00
N SER A 62 4.66 -6.21 -27.57
CA SER A 62 5.21 -4.86 -27.71
C SER A 62 4.86 -3.96 -26.53
N VAL A 63 4.05 -4.40 -25.56
CA VAL A 63 3.52 -3.55 -24.47
C VAL A 63 3.93 -4.12 -23.11
N LEU A 64 4.83 -3.41 -22.43
CA LEU A 64 5.36 -3.82 -21.13
C LEU A 64 5.06 -2.74 -20.09
N VAL A 65 4.46 -3.11 -18.96
CA VAL A 65 4.29 -2.19 -17.82
C VAL A 65 5.66 -1.94 -17.21
N THR A 66 5.97 -0.71 -16.82
CA THR A 66 7.25 -0.34 -16.20
C THR A 66 7.03 0.62 -15.01
N GLY A 67 8.09 1.25 -14.54
CA GLY A 67 7.97 2.38 -13.62
C GLY A 67 7.56 2.01 -12.20
N ALA A 68 7.00 3.01 -11.51
CA ALA A 68 6.57 2.90 -10.10
C ALA A 68 5.54 1.79 -9.88
N PHE A 69 4.63 1.58 -10.84
CA PHE A 69 3.65 0.51 -10.76
C PHE A 69 4.33 -0.87 -10.78
N ARG A 70 5.30 -1.10 -11.68
CA ARG A 70 6.04 -2.38 -11.72
C ARG A 70 6.88 -2.58 -10.46
N ARG A 71 7.34 -1.52 -9.80
CA ARG A 71 8.00 -1.57 -8.49
C ARG A 71 7.03 -1.73 -7.31
N GLN A 72 5.72 -1.75 -7.54
CA GLN A 72 4.69 -1.83 -6.51
C GLN A 72 4.77 -0.67 -5.49
N GLU A 73 5.12 0.53 -5.96
CA GLU A 73 5.08 1.71 -5.10
C GLU A 73 3.64 1.98 -4.64
N PRO A 74 3.43 2.36 -3.37
CA PRO A 74 2.08 2.53 -2.82
C PRO A 74 1.33 3.73 -3.41
N VAL A 75 2.05 4.68 -3.98
CA VAL A 75 1.52 5.88 -4.64
C VAL A 75 2.10 5.94 -6.05
N ILE A 76 1.21 6.10 -7.03
CA ILE A 76 1.53 6.14 -8.45
C ILE A 76 1.17 7.51 -9.00
N GLU A 77 2.16 8.25 -9.48
CA GLU A 77 1.95 9.55 -10.14
C GLU A 77 1.74 9.40 -11.65
N GLU A 78 2.39 8.40 -12.23
CA GLU A 78 2.35 8.09 -13.65
C GLU A 78 2.21 6.59 -13.84
N LEU A 79 1.27 6.20 -14.70
CA LEU A 79 1.19 4.84 -15.20
C LEU A 79 2.09 4.73 -16.43
N GLU A 80 3.10 3.87 -16.36
CA GLU A 80 4.21 3.86 -17.31
C GLU A 80 4.24 2.57 -18.13
N PHE A 81 4.42 2.71 -19.45
CA PHE A 81 4.57 1.58 -20.38
C PHE A 81 5.79 1.76 -21.28
N VAL A 82 6.47 0.66 -21.59
CA VAL A 82 7.36 0.55 -22.74
C VAL A 82 6.54 0.02 -23.91
N ILE A 83 6.57 0.74 -25.03
CA ILE A 83 5.94 0.32 -26.28
C ILE A 83 6.98 0.28 -27.40
N ASN A 84 7.20 -0.90 -27.98
CA ASN A 84 8.14 -1.09 -29.10
C ASN A 84 7.55 -0.58 -30.43
N ALA A 85 7.31 0.72 -30.50
CA ALA A 85 6.86 1.45 -31.67
C ALA A 85 7.35 2.90 -31.57
N SER A 86 7.54 3.58 -32.71
CA SER A 86 7.90 5.01 -32.72
C SER A 86 6.71 5.90 -32.37
N ASN A 87 6.98 7.14 -31.96
CA ASN A 87 5.93 8.14 -31.71
C ASN A 87 4.98 8.35 -32.91
N ASP A 88 5.52 8.32 -34.13
CA ASP A 88 4.72 8.47 -35.35
C ASP A 88 3.70 7.34 -35.56
N VAL A 89 3.98 6.16 -34.98
CA VAL A 89 3.06 5.02 -34.99
C VAL A 89 2.07 5.12 -33.83
N ILE A 90 2.53 5.56 -32.66
CA ILE A 90 1.74 5.61 -31.42
C ILE A 90 0.73 6.76 -31.45
N LYS A 91 1.18 7.99 -31.73
CA LYS A 91 0.35 9.21 -31.62
C LYS A 91 -0.97 9.14 -32.41
N PRO A 92 -1.01 8.67 -33.67
CA PRO A 92 -2.27 8.58 -34.42
C PRO A 92 -3.30 7.65 -33.77
N LYS A 93 -2.87 6.66 -32.98
CA LYS A 93 -3.79 5.72 -32.31
C LYS A 93 -4.52 6.32 -31.12
N PHE A 94 -4.00 7.41 -30.55
CA PHE A 94 -4.63 8.14 -29.45
C PHE A 94 -5.57 9.27 -29.89
N GLN A 95 -5.67 9.53 -31.20
CA GLN A 95 -6.62 10.48 -31.79
C GLN A 95 -8.04 9.89 -31.84
N THR A 96 -8.63 9.65 -30.66
CA THR A 96 -9.99 9.14 -30.52
C THR A 96 -11.01 10.28 -30.48
N ALA A 97 -12.31 9.95 -30.39
CA ALA A 97 -13.37 10.96 -30.23
C ALA A 97 -13.21 11.82 -28.96
N GLN A 98 -12.49 11.31 -27.97
CA GLN A 98 -12.19 12.00 -26.71
C GLN A 98 -10.71 11.77 -26.37
N PRO A 99 -9.78 12.41 -27.10
CA PRO A 99 -8.36 12.12 -26.97
C PRO A 99 -7.84 12.56 -25.60
N PRO A 100 -6.86 11.86 -25.03
CA PRO A 100 -6.15 12.36 -23.86
C PRO A 100 -5.32 13.59 -24.22
N GLU A 101 -5.07 14.44 -23.23
CA GLU A 101 -4.26 15.66 -23.39
C GLU A 101 -2.78 15.28 -23.47
N LEU A 102 -2.07 15.69 -24.52
CA LEU A 102 -0.63 15.48 -24.64
C LEU A 102 0.11 16.55 -23.81
N LEU A 103 0.85 16.12 -22.79
CA LEU A 103 1.61 17.00 -21.90
C LEU A 103 3.09 17.14 -22.29
N GLU A 104 3.71 16.05 -22.76
CA GLU A 104 5.13 16.01 -23.14
C GLU A 104 5.32 15.13 -24.37
N GLU A 105 6.17 15.58 -25.29
CA GLU A 105 6.65 14.80 -26.44
C GLU A 105 8.17 14.96 -26.56
N LYS A 106 8.87 13.82 -26.47
CA LYS A 106 10.32 13.66 -26.73
C LYS A 106 10.49 12.56 -27.77
N GLU A 107 11.68 12.42 -28.34
CA GLU A 107 11.97 11.45 -29.41
C GLU A 107 11.54 10.00 -29.07
N ASP A 108 11.71 9.58 -27.83
CA ASP A 108 11.50 8.22 -27.32
C ASP A 108 10.52 8.19 -26.11
N CYS A 109 9.70 9.23 -25.96
CA CYS A 109 8.76 9.35 -24.85
C CYS A 109 7.55 10.22 -25.19
N LEU A 110 6.37 9.79 -24.76
CA LEU A 110 5.12 10.55 -24.78
C LEU A 110 4.53 10.56 -23.37
N LEU A 111 4.00 11.71 -22.93
CA LEU A 111 3.25 11.81 -21.69
C LEU A 111 1.86 12.35 -21.98
N TYR A 112 0.84 11.58 -21.64
CA TYR A 112 -0.55 11.96 -21.77
C TYR A 112 -1.18 12.17 -20.40
N LYS A 113 -2.20 13.03 -20.32
CA LYS A 113 -3.11 13.15 -19.19
C LYS A 113 -4.48 12.62 -19.60
N LEU A 114 -4.93 11.60 -18.89
CA LEU A 114 -6.25 11.00 -19.05
C LEU A 114 -7.32 11.88 -18.38
N LYS A 115 -8.59 11.64 -18.72
CA LYS A 115 -9.72 12.44 -18.21
C LYS A 115 -9.89 12.41 -16.69
N ASN A 116 -9.52 11.29 -16.07
CA ASN A 116 -9.53 11.14 -14.62
C ASN A 116 -8.32 11.82 -13.94
N GLY A 117 -7.44 12.46 -14.70
CA GLY A 117 -6.23 13.12 -14.20
C GLY A 117 -4.99 12.23 -14.17
N LEU A 118 -5.12 10.92 -14.40
CA LEU A 118 -3.99 10.00 -14.45
C LEU A 118 -3.05 10.35 -15.59
N ARG A 119 -1.75 10.38 -15.31
CA ARG A 119 -0.73 10.56 -16.33
C ARG A 119 -0.31 9.20 -16.88
N LEU A 120 -0.35 9.05 -18.20
CA LEU A 120 0.08 7.86 -18.92
C LEU A 120 1.39 8.18 -19.63
N ARG A 121 2.50 7.62 -19.15
CA ARG A 121 3.80 7.74 -19.82
C ARG A 121 4.03 6.54 -20.72
N ILE A 122 4.43 6.82 -21.95
CA ILE A 122 4.78 5.83 -22.94
C ILE A 122 6.23 6.06 -23.35
N TYR A 123 7.09 5.13 -22.95
CA TYR A 123 8.45 5.01 -23.44
C TYR A 123 8.43 4.29 -24.79
N SER A 124 8.60 5.06 -25.85
CA SER A 124 8.54 4.61 -27.23
C SER A 124 9.94 4.36 -27.78
N GLY A 125 10.03 3.73 -28.95
CA GLY A 125 11.29 3.58 -29.67
C GLY A 125 11.45 2.21 -30.32
N LYS A 126 12.60 2.06 -30.98
CA LYS A 126 13.05 0.81 -31.63
C LYS A 126 14.16 0.10 -30.84
N GLN A 127 14.44 0.57 -29.62
CA GLN A 127 15.43 -0.06 -28.75
C GLN A 127 14.92 -1.43 -28.28
N PRO A 128 15.80 -2.37 -27.89
CA PRO A 128 15.38 -3.61 -27.26
C PRO A 128 14.45 -3.31 -26.08
N SER A 129 13.29 -3.96 -26.06
CA SER A 129 12.24 -3.72 -25.07
C SER A 129 12.76 -4.02 -23.66
N ALA A 130 13.66 -5.01 -23.54
CA ALA A 130 14.33 -5.40 -22.29
C ALA A 130 15.20 -4.29 -21.67
N GLU A 131 16.00 -3.58 -22.48
CA GLU A 131 16.84 -2.47 -22.01
C GLU A 131 15.96 -1.36 -21.46
N ARG A 132 14.97 -0.93 -22.26
CA ARG A 132 14.10 0.17 -21.87
C ARG A 132 13.28 -0.20 -20.64
N LEU A 133 12.77 -1.42 -20.56
CA LEU A 133 12.05 -1.94 -19.41
C LEU A 133 12.91 -1.84 -18.15
N PHE A 134 14.16 -2.33 -18.20
CA PHE A 134 15.07 -2.25 -17.06
C PHE A 134 15.32 -0.81 -16.61
N LEU A 135 15.70 0.07 -17.54
CA LEU A 135 16.06 1.46 -17.27
C LEU A 135 14.90 2.28 -16.70
N THR A 136 13.67 1.96 -17.09
CA THR A 136 12.47 2.69 -16.66
C THR A 136 11.82 2.04 -15.45
N THR A 137 12.14 0.78 -15.14
CA THR A 137 11.61 0.11 -13.94
C THR A 137 12.38 0.46 -12.69
N GLY A 138 13.70 0.59 -12.69
CA GLY A 138 14.45 0.87 -11.46
C GLY A 138 14.36 2.33 -11.00
N SER A 139 14.59 2.60 -9.72
CA SER A 139 14.83 3.96 -9.25
C SER A 139 16.11 4.52 -9.90
N ALA A 140 16.21 5.85 -10.04
CA ALA A 140 17.40 6.47 -10.62
C ALA A 140 18.69 6.06 -9.89
N GLU A 141 18.64 6.00 -8.55
CA GLU A 141 19.78 5.61 -7.72
C GLU A 141 20.18 4.14 -7.95
N PHE A 142 19.20 3.24 -8.06
CA PHE A 142 19.43 1.84 -8.38
C PHE A 142 20.07 1.67 -9.77
N ILE A 143 19.51 2.32 -10.80
CA ILE A 143 19.99 2.19 -12.18
C ILE A 143 21.41 2.73 -12.32
N ASP A 144 21.70 3.90 -11.75
CA ASP A 144 23.04 4.49 -11.79
C ASP A 144 24.07 3.60 -11.08
N SER A 145 23.70 3.03 -9.93
CA SER A 145 24.58 2.13 -9.19
C SER A 145 24.79 0.81 -9.92
N PHE A 146 23.76 0.27 -10.56
CA PHE A 146 23.85 -0.94 -11.37
C PHE A 146 24.78 -0.76 -12.56
N LYS A 147 24.64 0.35 -13.31
CA LYS A 147 25.52 0.66 -14.46
C LYS A 147 26.98 0.81 -14.03
N LYS A 148 27.23 1.43 -12.86
CA LYS A 148 28.59 1.55 -12.30
C LYS A 148 29.18 0.21 -11.87
N ALA A 149 28.37 -0.67 -11.29
CA ALA A 149 28.80 -2.00 -10.88
C ALA A 149 29.07 -2.93 -12.09
N PHE A 150 28.25 -2.81 -13.15
CA PHE A 150 28.31 -3.69 -14.32
C PHE A 150 28.47 -2.89 -15.64
N PRO A 151 29.60 -2.19 -15.86
CA PRO A 151 29.79 -1.34 -17.04
C PRO A 151 29.94 -2.10 -18.36
N LYS A 152 30.09 -3.43 -18.30
CA LYS A 152 30.30 -4.31 -19.48
C LYS A 152 29.00 -4.92 -20.02
N ILE A 153 27.84 -4.57 -19.46
CA ILE A 153 26.55 -5.03 -19.96
C ILE A 153 26.35 -4.52 -21.39
N ASP A 154 26.04 -5.45 -22.29
CA ASP A 154 25.78 -5.18 -23.70
C ASP A 154 24.29 -5.39 -23.94
N PHE A 155 23.52 -4.33 -23.76
CA PHE A 155 22.06 -4.33 -23.91
C PHE A 155 21.59 -4.80 -25.30
N LYS A 156 22.45 -4.71 -26.33
CA LYS A 156 22.10 -5.16 -27.70
C LYS A 156 22.03 -6.68 -27.83
N LYS A 157 22.65 -7.43 -26.91
CA LYS A 157 22.65 -8.91 -26.91
C LYS A 157 21.50 -9.51 -26.11
N ILE A 158 20.63 -8.67 -25.58
CA ILE A 158 19.57 -9.07 -24.66
C ILE A 158 18.34 -9.40 -25.48
N LYS A 159 17.72 -10.55 -25.19
CA LYS A 159 16.54 -11.01 -25.88
C LYS A 159 15.30 -10.48 -25.19
N ASP A 160 14.37 -9.94 -25.99
CA ASP A 160 13.09 -9.42 -25.48
C ASP A 160 12.17 -10.54 -24.93
N GLU A 161 12.46 -11.81 -25.20
CA GLU A 161 11.67 -12.97 -24.76
C GLU A 161 11.67 -13.18 -23.24
N ASN A 162 12.68 -12.66 -22.53
CA ASN A 162 12.89 -12.89 -21.09
C ASN A 162 12.74 -11.62 -20.24
N ASP A 163 12.03 -10.61 -20.75
CA ASP A 163 12.00 -9.26 -20.15
C ASP A 163 13.44 -8.76 -19.88
N ASP A 164 13.69 -8.19 -18.70
CA ASP A 164 15.00 -7.72 -18.25
C ASP A 164 15.83 -8.76 -17.49
N LYS A 165 15.43 -10.05 -17.47
CA LYS A 165 16.15 -11.09 -16.71
C LYS A 165 17.55 -11.38 -17.25
N ASP A 166 17.70 -11.31 -18.57
CA ASP A 166 18.96 -11.54 -19.27
C ASP A 166 20.03 -10.50 -18.89
N ILE A 167 19.64 -9.29 -18.46
CA ILE A 167 20.56 -8.24 -17.94
C ILE A 167 21.27 -8.74 -16.69
N PHE A 168 20.54 -9.33 -15.75
CA PHE A 168 21.11 -9.87 -14.51
C PHE A 168 21.97 -11.11 -14.78
N THR A 169 21.54 -11.94 -15.73
CA THR A 169 22.32 -13.10 -16.19
C THR A 169 23.68 -12.67 -16.75
N GLN A 170 23.70 -11.64 -17.61
CA GLN A 170 24.95 -11.09 -18.14
C GLN A 170 25.80 -10.40 -17.06
N ALA A 171 25.17 -9.80 -16.04
CA ALA A 171 25.86 -9.24 -14.87
C ALA A 171 26.44 -10.30 -13.93
N GLY A 172 26.05 -11.58 -14.08
CA GLY A 172 26.51 -12.67 -13.22
C GLY A 172 25.89 -12.66 -11.81
N ILE A 173 24.75 -12.00 -11.63
CA ILE A 173 24.03 -11.93 -10.36
C ILE A 173 22.61 -12.50 -10.48
N PRO A 174 21.97 -12.94 -9.38
CA PRO A 174 20.56 -13.32 -9.39
C PRO A 174 19.66 -12.18 -9.87
N PHE A 175 18.53 -12.53 -10.49
CA PHE A 175 17.51 -11.57 -10.86
C PHE A 175 17.01 -10.81 -9.64
N ILE A 176 17.02 -9.48 -9.71
CA ILE A 176 16.46 -8.62 -8.66
C ILE A 176 15.02 -8.28 -9.06
N PRO A 177 14.00 -8.74 -8.30
CA PRO A 177 12.60 -8.42 -8.56
C PRO A 177 12.37 -6.90 -8.62
N PRO A 178 11.49 -6.41 -9.50
CA PRO A 178 11.21 -4.97 -9.64
C PRO A 178 10.93 -4.24 -8.32
N CYS A 179 10.15 -4.82 -7.41
CA CYS A 179 9.81 -4.24 -6.11
C CYS A 179 11.00 -4.02 -5.17
N MET A 180 12.17 -4.57 -5.49
CA MET A 180 13.40 -4.37 -4.72
C MET A 180 14.34 -3.33 -5.33
N ARG A 181 14.01 -2.75 -6.49
CA ARG A 181 14.90 -1.87 -7.28
C ARG A 181 14.84 -0.41 -6.86
N GLU A 182 14.70 -0.18 -5.56
CA GLU A 182 14.62 1.16 -4.96
C GLU A 182 15.98 1.66 -4.46
N SER A 183 16.83 0.76 -3.95
CA SER A 183 18.09 1.12 -3.30
C SER A 183 19.27 0.34 -3.87
N PRO A 184 20.45 0.96 -4.02
CA PRO A 184 21.68 0.27 -4.41
C PRO A 184 22.10 -0.88 -3.49
N ALA A 185 21.63 -0.89 -2.23
CA ALA A 185 21.97 -1.93 -1.26
C ALA A 185 21.59 -3.34 -1.74
N VAL A 186 20.51 -3.46 -2.54
CA VAL A 186 20.05 -4.75 -3.08
C VAL A 186 21.07 -5.37 -4.05
N ILE A 187 21.85 -4.56 -4.76
CA ILE A 187 22.87 -5.04 -5.70
C ILE A 187 23.92 -5.86 -4.95
N LYS A 188 24.37 -5.36 -3.78
CA LYS A 188 25.33 -6.06 -2.92
C LYS A 188 24.76 -7.38 -2.37
N LEU A 189 23.46 -7.43 -2.10
CA LEU A 189 22.79 -8.68 -1.68
C LEU A 189 22.74 -9.69 -2.83
N ALA A 190 22.46 -9.23 -4.05
CA ALA A 190 22.46 -10.06 -5.25
C ALA A 190 23.86 -10.60 -5.56
N GLU A 191 24.91 -9.78 -5.50
CA GLU A 191 26.30 -10.21 -5.67
C GLU A 191 26.69 -11.32 -4.68
N LYS A 192 26.21 -11.21 -3.44
CA LYS A 192 26.40 -12.23 -2.39
C LYS A 192 25.46 -13.42 -2.50
N LYS A 193 24.56 -13.44 -3.48
CA LYS A 193 23.49 -14.44 -3.64
C LYS A 193 22.62 -14.61 -2.38
N SER A 194 22.39 -13.50 -1.68
CA SER A 194 21.66 -13.44 -0.41
C SER A 194 20.38 -12.60 -0.53
N LEU A 195 19.72 -12.64 -1.69
CA LEU A 195 18.39 -12.04 -1.84
C LEU A 195 17.38 -12.82 -0.99
N PRO A 196 16.47 -12.13 -0.28
CA PRO A 196 15.41 -12.80 0.46
C PRO A 196 14.44 -13.48 -0.51
N VAL A 197 13.81 -14.56 -0.05
CA VAL A 197 12.60 -15.09 -0.69
C VAL A 197 11.47 -14.12 -0.39
N LEU A 198 10.80 -13.63 -1.43
CA LEU A 198 9.68 -12.72 -1.29
C LEU A 198 8.40 -13.51 -1.00
N ILE A 199 7.49 -12.88 -0.26
CA ILE A 199 6.14 -13.40 -0.07
C ILE A 199 5.34 -13.21 -1.35
N GLU A 200 4.62 -14.26 -1.75
CA GLU A 200 3.74 -14.27 -2.91
C GLU A 200 2.28 -14.34 -2.46
N THR A 201 1.32 -14.00 -3.33
CA THR A 201 -0.11 -14.02 -2.99
C THR A 201 -0.58 -15.40 -2.49
N ASN A 202 0.01 -16.49 -3.01
CA ASN A 202 -0.32 -17.86 -2.61
C ASN A 202 0.24 -18.26 -1.23
N ASP A 203 1.18 -17.49 -0.68
CA ASP A 203 1.67 -17.70 0.69
C ASP A 203 0.69 -17.17 1.74
N ILE A 204 -0.24 -16.29 1.35
CA ILE A 204 -1.25 -15.71 2.24
C ILE A 204 -2.31 -16.75 2.57
N LYS A 205 -2.31 -17.22 3.82
CA LYS A 205 -3.25 -18.26 4.29
C LYS A 205 -4.57 -17.74 4.80
N SER A 206 -4.64 -16.46 5.18
CA SER A 206 -5.80 -15.89 5.87
C SER A 206 -5.77 -14.36 5.90
N ILE A 207 -6.91 -13.76 6.24
CA ILE A 207 -7.06 -12.35 6.64
C ILE A 207 -7.03 -12.26 8.17
N ILE A 208 -6.09 -11.47 8.70
CA ILE A 208 -5.81 -11.40 10.14
C ILE A 208 -6.30 -10.12 10.85
N HIS A 209 -6.78 -9.13 10.09
CA HIS A 209 -7.35 -7.89 10.61
C HIS A 209 -8.55 -7.54 9.71
N SER A 210 -9.75 -7.80 10.21
CA SER A 210 -10.99 -7.57 9.46
C SER A 210 -12.12 -7.16 10.40
N HIS A 211 -13.04 -6.37 9.85
CA HIS A 211 -14.17 -5.79 10.59
C HIS A 211 -15.47 -6.35 10.02
N SER A 212 -16.37 -6.70 10.93
CA SER A 212 -17.70 -7.22 10.62
C SER A 212 -18.77 -6.18 10.95
N ASN A 213 -20.03 -6.53 10.70
CA ASN A 213 -21.16 -5.70 11.11
C ASN A 213 -21.36 -5.58 12.63
N TRP A 214 -20.46 -6.16 13.44
CA TRP A 214 -20.38 -5.91 14.87
C TRP A 214 -19.72 -4.56 15.18
N SER A 215 -18.78 -4.05 14.38
CA SER A 215 -18.35 -2.65 14.46
C SER A 215 -18.86 -1.86 13.25
N ASP A 216 -17.99 -1.65 12.28
CA ASP A 216 -18.09 -0.75 11.14
C ASP A 216 -17.91 -1.47 9.80
N GLY A 217 -17.77 -2.79 9.84
CA GLY A 217 -17.87 -3.63 8.65
C GLY A 217 -19.30 -3.74 8.15
N VAL A 218 -19.46 -4.18 6.90
CA VAL A 218 -20.77 -4.34 6.26
C VAL A 218 -21.25 -5.80 6.34
N ASN A 219 -20.33 -6.76 6.28
CA ASN A 219 -20.66 -8.18 6.21
C ASN A 219 -20.81 -8.82 7.59
N THR A 220 -21.64 -9.86 7.66
CA THR A 220 -21.68 -10.73 8.83
C THR A 220 -20.40 -11.56 8.93
N ILE A 221 -20.04 -11.99 10.15
CA ILE A 221 -18.89 -12.90 10.36
C ILE A 221 -19.05 -14.19 9.55
N GLU A 222 -20.28 -14.71 9.44
CA GLU A 222 -20.58 -15.93 8.68
C GLU A 222 -20.38 -15.73 7.17
N GLU A 223 -20.80 -14.60 6.60
CA GLU A 223 -20.53 -14.26 5.19
C GLU A 223 -19.02 -14.18 4.92
N MET A 224 -18.29 -13.51 5.80
CA MET A 224 -16.83 -13.35 5.68
C MET A 224 -16.11 -14.71 5.76
N ALA A 225 -16.51 -15.56 6.72
CA ALA A 225 -15.94 -16.89 6.89
C ALA A 225 -16.20 -17.79 5.67
N ASN A 226 -17.44 -17.81 5.16
CA ASN A 226 -17.79 -18.57 3.97
C ASN A 226 -17.03 -18.10 2.73
N GLU A 227 -16.81 -16.78 2.58
CA GLU A 227 -16.01 -16.24 1.48
C GLU A 227 -14.52 -16.63 1.60
N CYS A 228 -13.97 -16.64 2.82
CA CYS A 228 -12.61 -17.13 3.07
C CYS A 228 -12.47 -18.61 2.70
N ILE A 229 -13.43 -19.45 3.12
CA ILE A 229 -13.49 -20.88 2.74
C ILE A 229 -13.55 -21.03 1.21
N ARG A 230 -14.41 -20.27 0.54
CA ARG A 230 -14.56 -20.30 -0.92
C ARG A 230 -13.26 -19.94 -1.65
N ARG A 231 -12.45 -19.05 -1.07
CA ARG A 231 -11.13 -18.65 -1.57
C ARG A 231 -10.00 -19.62 -1.18
N GLY A 232 -10.29 -20.68 -0.43
CA GLY A 232 -9.29 -21.64 0.02
C GLY A 232 -8.39 -21.12 1.14
N MET A 233 -8.83 -20.11 1.90
CA MET A 233 -8.12 -19.66 3.10
C MET A 233 -8.28 -20.67 4.24
N GLU A 234 -7.30 -20.72 5.13
CA GLU A 234 -7.23 -21.71 6.20
C GLU A 234 -8.02 -21.29 7.45
N TYR A 235 -8.14 -19.99 7.70
CA TYR A 235 -8.84 -19.41 8.84
C TYR A 235 -9.27 -17.95 8.57
N LEU A 236 -9.96 -17.33 9.52
CA LEU A 236 -10.31 -15.91 9.53
C LEU A 236 -10.04 -15.32 10.93
N VAL A 237 -9.58 -14.07 11.02
CA VAL A 237 -9.49 -13.34 12.29
C VAL A 237 -10.42 -12.14 12.26
N ILE A 238 -11.37 -12.10 13.20
CA ILE A 238 -12.31 -10.97 13.37
C ILE A 238 -11.74 -10.03 14.41
N SER A 239 -11.46 -8.78 14.03
CA SER A 239 -10.80 -7.76 14.85
C SER A 239 -11.62 -6.47 14.88
N ASP A 240 -12.90 -6.58 15.24
CA ASP A 240 -13.79 -5.41 15.36
C ASP A 240 -13.24 -4.37 16.37
N HIS A 241 -13.73 -3.13 16.27
CA HIS A 241 -13.20 -2.04 17.09
C HIS A 241 -13.60 -2.09 18.57
N SER A 242 -12.72 -1.58 19.43
CA SER A 242 -12.98 -1.44 20.87
C SER A 242 -13.87 -0.25 21.25
N LYS A 243 -14.29 -0.21 22.52
CA LYS A 243 -15.30 0.73 23.06
C LYS A 243 -15.02 2.22 22.81
N ALA A 244 -13.76 2.64 22.76
CA ALA A 244 -13.37 4.04 22.53
C ALA A 244 -13.68 4.51 21.11
N ALA A 245 -13.74 3.60 20.13
CA ALA A 245 -14.12 3.88 18.76
C ALA A 245 -15.65 3.99 18.60
N ALA A 246 -16.27 4.93 19.33
CA ALA A 246 -17.72 5.14 19.29
C ALA A 246 -18.23 5.48 17.87
N TYR A 247 -17.40 6.13 17.05
CA TYR A 247 -17.70 6.43 15.65
C TYR A 247 -17.82 5.18 14.76
N ALA A 248 -17.27 4.05 15.23
CA ALA A 248 -17.24 2.77 14.54
C ALA A 248 -18.09 1.71 15.26
N ASN A 249 -19.03 2.12 16.12
CA ASN A 249 -19.86 1.20 16.90
C ASN A 249 -19.05 0.17 17.71
N GLY A 250 -17.95 0.62 18.33
CA GLY A 250 -17.04 -0.20 19.12
C GLY A 250 -17.73 -1.07 20.18
N LEU A 251 -17.18 -2.25 20.43
CA LEU A 251 -17.84 -3.26 21.26
C LEU A 251 -17.75 -2.92 22.76
N SER A 252 -18.85 -3.10 23.48
CA SER A 252 -18.80 -3.16 24.95
C SER A 252 -18.34 -4.56 25.41
N GLU A 253 -17.93 -4.69 26.67
CA GLU A 253 -17.54 -5.99 27.24
C GLU A 253 -18.65 -7.06 27.13
N GLU A 254 -19.92 -6.65 27.24
CA GLU A 254 -21.06 -7.56 27.03
C GLU A 254 -21.20 -7.97 25.56
N ARG A 255 -21.00 -7.05 24.62
CA ARG A 255 -21.03 -7.36 23.18
C ARG A 255 -19.87 -8.26 22.77
N ILE A 256 -18.69 -8.14 23.41
CA ILE A 256 -17.57 -9.07 23.22
C ILE A 256 -18.01 -10.50 23.59
N LYS A 257 -18.63 -10.68 24.76
CA LYS A 257 -19.11 -12.01 25.20
C LYS A 257 -20.16 -12.58 24.23
N GLU A 258 -21.04 -11.74 23.72
CA GLU A 258 -22.03 -12.13 22.70
C GLU A 258 -21.37 -12.57 21.39
N GLN A 259 -20.43 -11.77 20.89
CA GLN A 259 -19.70 -12.10 19.67
C GLN A 259 -18.87 -13.38 19.84
N HIS A 260 -18.24 -13.59 20.99
CA HIS A 260 -17.50 -14.81 21.28
C HIS A 260 -18.39 -16.05 21.19
N ARG A 261 -19.58 -16.02 21.81
CA ARG A 261 -20.55 -17.12 21.73
C ARG A 261 -21.00 -17.36 20.28
N TYR A 262 -21.20 -16.29 19.52
CA TYR A 262 -21.58 -16.40 18.12
C TYR A 262 -20.45 -17.04 17.28
N ILE A 263 -19.21 -16.58 17.44
CA ILE A 263 -18.02 -17.16 16.80
C ILE A 263 -17.84 -18.63 17.18
N ASP A 264 -18.04 -19.00 18.46
CA ASP A 264 -18.00 -20.41 18.88
C ASP A 264 -19.03 -21.27 18.14
N SER A 265 -20.27 -20.78 18.04
CA SER A 265 -21.31 -21.47 17.29
C SER A 265 -21.01 -21.61 15.79
N LEU A 266 -20.27 -20.67 15.21
CA LEU A 266 -19.83 -20.74 13.82
C LEU A 266 -18.66 -21.72 13.66
N ASN A 267 -17.71 -21.73 14.60
CA ASN A 267 -16.58 -22.67 14.59
C ASN A 267 -17.04 -24.13 14.66
N GLU A 268 -18.11 -24.42 15.42
CA GLU A 268 -18.75 -25.75 15.43
C GLU A 268 -19.31 -26.13 14.05
N LYS A 269 -19.92 -25.18 13.34
CA LYS A 269 -20.57 -25.40 12.03
C LYS A 269 -19.59 -25.46 10.87
N LEU A 270 -18.51 -24.68 10.92
CA LEU A 270 -17.60 -24.43 9.80
C LEU A 270 -16.32 -25.28 9.85
N THR A 271 -16.22 -26.21 10.80
CA THR A 271 -15.09 -27.15 10.91
C THR A 271 -14.81 -27.83 9.54
N PRO A 272 -13.55 -27.89 9.07
CA PRO A 272 -12.30 -27.60 9.79
C PRO A 272 -11.84 -26.13 9.76
N PHE A 273 -12.61 -25.21 9.15
CA PHE A 273 -12.27 -23.79 9.13
C PHE A 273 -12.43 -23.16 10.51
N ARG A 274 -11.50 -22.28 10.89
CA ARG A 274 -11.50 -21.61 12.19
C ARG A 274 -11.60 -20.09 12.06
N ILE A 275 -12.46 -19.50 12.87
CA ILE A 275 -12.57 -18.07 13.12
C ILE A 275 -11.92 -17.79 14.47
N PHE A 276 -10.88 -16.95 14.47
CA PHE A 276 -10.22 -16.48 15.68
C PHE A 276 -10.88 -15.22 16.20
N LYS A 277 -11.04 -15.17 17.52
CA LYS A 277 -11.61 -14.04 18.26
C LYS A 277 -10.51 -13.03 18.51
N SER A 278 -10.59 -11.89 17.86
CA SER A 278 -9.63 -10.80 18.01
C SER A 278 -10.36 -9.48 18.25
N ILE A 279 -9.58 -8.45 18.54
CA ILE A 279 -10.05 -7.09 18.70
C ILE A 279 -9.00 -6.13 18.15
N GLU A 280 -9.44 -5.10 17.44
CA GLU A 280 -8.63 -3.90 17.28
C GLU A 280 -8.87 -2.98 18.48
N CYS A 281 -8.00 -3.12 19.48
CA CYS A 281 -8.07 -2.37 20.71
C CYS A 281 -7.35 -1.01 20.59
N ASP A 282 -8.09 0.06 20.89
CA ASP A 282 -7.53 1.40 20.97
C ASP A 282 -6.44 1.49 22.03
N ILE A 283 -5.35 2.14 21.65
CA ILE A 283 -4.33 2.62 22.58
C ILE A 283 -4.76 4.00 23.04
N LEU A 284 -5.07 4.20 24.31
CA LEU A 284 -5.53 5.47 24.86
C LEU A 284 -4.41 6.53 24.88
N GLY A 285 -4.75 7.79 25.13
CA GLY A 285 -3.80 8.92 25.05
C GLY A 285 -2.61 8.85 26.02
N ASP A 286 -2.71 8.02 27.05
CA ASP A 286 -1.64 7.75 28.01
C ASP A 286 -0.87 6.44 27.72
N GLY A 287 -1.24 5.72 26.66
CA GLY A 287 -0.66 4.45 26.23
C GLY A 287 -1.28 3.20 26.86
N THR A 288 -2.31 3.32 27.72
CA THR A 288 -3.06 2.14 28.18
C THR A 288 -3.93 1.56 27.09
N MET A 289 -4.27 0.28 27.20
CA MET A 289 -5.26 -0.36 26.35
C MET A 289 -6.68 0.05 26.75
N ASP A 290 -7.59 0.07 25.79
CA ASP A 290 -8.98 0.45 25.99
C ASP A 290 -9.81 -0.59 26.79
N TYR A 291 -9.24 -1.75 27.11
CA TYR A 291 -9.83 -2.73 28.02
C TYR A 291 -8.89 -3.12 29.16
N SER A 292 -9.48 -3.69 30.22
CA SER A 292 -8.70 -4.33 31.27
C SER A 292 -8.06 -5.62 30.77
N ASP A 293 -6.95 -6.02 31.40
CA ASP A 293 -6.26 -7.27 31.12
C ASP A 293 -7.17 -8.50 31.21
N ASN A 294 -8.14 -8.50 32.14
CA ASN A 294 -9.13 -9.58 32.23
C ASN A 294 -9.96 -9.73 30.95
N VAL A 295 -10.28 -8.63 30.27
CA VAL A 295 -11.01 -8.67 28.99
C VAL A 295 -10.05 -9.02 27.86
N LEU A 296 -8.86 -8.43 27.83
CA LEU A 296 -7.87 -8.72 26.78
C LEU A 296 -7.48 -10.21 26.76
N SER A 297 -7.40 -10.85 27.93
CA SER A 297 -7.11 -12.28 28.07
C SER A 297 -8.15 -13.22 27.46
N THR A 298 -9.35 -12.74 27.08
CA THR A 298 -10.38 -13.59 26.47
C THR A 298 -10.24 -13.74 24.96
N PHE A 299 -9.39 -12.92 24.33
CA PHE A 299 -9.15 -12.95 22.88
C PHE A 299 -8.04 -13.94 22.53
N ASP A 300 -8.13 -14.54 21.34
CA ASP A 300 -7.05 -15.32 20.76
C ASP A 300 -5.88 -14.41 20.31
N LEU A 301 -6.20 -13.16 19.95
CA LEU A 301 -5.27 -12.16 19.43
C LEU A 301 -5.75 -10.73 19.75
N VAL A 302 -4.84 -9.82 20.08
CA VAL A 302 -5.13 -8.39 20.23
C VAL A 302 -4.27 -7.57 19.28
N ILE A 303 -4.93 -6.74 18.47
CA ILE A 303 -4.31 -5.74 17.62
C ILE A 303 -4.43 -4.39 18.33
N ALA A 304 -3.30 -3.75 18.65
CA ALA A 304 -3.26 -2.46 19.31
C ALA A 304 -3.07 -1.34 18.27
N SER A 305 -3.97 -0.35 18.25
CA SER A 305 -3.95 0.73 17.26
C SER A 305 -4.18 2.10 17.87
N VAL A 306 -3.66 3.15 17.23
CA VAL A 306 -3.92 4.55 17.62
C VAL A 306 -4.90 5.19 16.64
N HIS A 307 -6.13 5.49 17.09
CA HIS A 307 -7.14 6.17 16.25
C HIS A 307 -7.38 7.64 16.62
N SER A 308 -6.97 8.05 17.83
CA SER A 308 -7.24 9.36 18.39
C SER A 308 -5.96 10.11 18.76
N ASN A 309 -6.06 11.44 18.91
CA ASN A 309 -4.94 12.29 19.32
C ASN A 309 -3.69 12.16 18.42
N LEU A 310 -3.89 12.07 17.10
CA LEU A 310 -2.81 11.87 16.12
C LEU A 310 -1.83 13.05 16.02
N LYS A 311 -2.27 14.27 16.35
CA LYS A 311 -1.37 15.43 16.45
C LYS A 311 -0.60 15.37 17.78
N MET A 312 0.59 14.76 17.75
CA MET A 312 1.47 14.61 18.93
C MET A 312 2.95 14.67 18.54
N THR A 313 3.83 14.90 19.53
CA THR A 313 5.28 14.84 19.34
C THR A 313 5.76 13.39 19.19
N GLU A 314 6.93 13.19 18.57
CA GLU A 314 7.54 11.86 18.47
C GLU A 314 7.73 11.22 19.84
N GLU A 315 8.18 11.99 20.84
CA GLU A 315 8.32 11.51 22.22
C GLU A 315 7.01 10.97 22.79
N LYS A 316 5.90 11.69 22.58
CA LYS A 316 4.59 11.29 23.06
C LYS A 316 4.06 10.07 22.31
N ALA A 317 4.25 10.02 21.00
CA ALA A 317 3.89 8.87 20.17
C ALA A 317 4.66 7.62 20.62
N MET A 318 5.98 7.73 20.79
CA MET A 318 6.82 6.63 21.25
C MET A 318 6.42 6.18 22.66
N SER A 319 6.22 7.08 23.62
CA SER A 319 5.76 6.71 24.96
C SER A 319 4.44 5.94 24.95
N ARG A 320 3.48 6.39 24.13
CA ARG A 320 2.16 5.76 23.96
C ARG A 320 2.28 4.36 23.36
N LEU A 321 3.04 4.22 22.27
CA LEU A 321 3.26 2.95 21.59
C LEU A 321 4.01 1.94 22.46
N LEU A 322 5.07 2.36 23.15
CA LEU A 322 5.89 1.48 23.98
C LEU A 322 5.11 0.94 25.19
N LYS A 323 4.25 1.76 25.79
CA LYS A 323 3.38 1.29 26.87
C LYS A 323 2.40 0.22 26.38
N ALA A 324 1.80 0.41 25.20
CA ALA A 324 0.91 -0.58 24.59
C ALA A 324 1.63 -1.89 24.27
N ILE A 325 2.81 -1.82 23.62
CA ILE A 325 3.62 -3.00 23.26
C ILE A 325 4.08 -3.79 24.51
N SER A 326 4.22 -3.12 25.66
CA SER A 326 4.58 -3.80 26.91
C SER A 326 3.44 -4.59 27.58
N ASN A 327 2.20 -4.44 27.10
CA ASN A 327 1.07 -5.21 27.61
C ASN A 327 1.17 -6.67 27.11
N PRO A 328 1.12 -7.69 28.01
CA PRO A 328 1.36 -9.09 27.65
C PRO A 328 0.29 -9.69 26.72
N TYR A 329 -0.87 -9.04 26.59
CA TYR A 329 -1.94 -9.49 25.72
C TYR A 329 -1.89 -8.87 24.32
N VAL A 330 -1.03 -7.86 24.08
CA VAL A 330 -0.88 -7.25 22.76
C VAL A 330 -0.02 -8.13 21.87
N ASN A 331 -0.54 -8.53 20.71
CA ASN A 331 0.16 -9.40 19.77
C ASN A 331 0.64 -8.64 18.53
N ILE A 332 -0.16 -7.69 18.03
CA ILE A 332 0.10 -6.95 16.80
C ILE A 332 -0.06 -5.46 17.06
N LEU A 333 0.85 -4.65 16.51
CA LEU A 333 0.66 -3.21 16.42
C LEU A 333 0.01 -2.86 15.08
N GLY A 334 -1.27 -2.51 15.12
CA GLY A 334 -2.05 -2.16 13.92
C GLY A 334 -1.63 -0.82 13.33
N HIS A 335 -1.69 -0.73 12.00
CA HIS A 335 -1.34 0.43 11.15
C HIS A 335 -0.61 1.59 11.85
N MET A 336 0.61 1.30 12.32
CA MET A 336 1.30 2.04 13.38
C MET A 336 1.38 3.54 13.17
N THR A 337 1.57 4.03 11.95
CA THR A 337 1.78 5.48 11.73
C THR A 337 0.47 6.28 11.72
N GLY A 338 -0.69 5.62 11.66
CA GLY A 338 -1.99 6.27 11.48
C GLY A 338 -2.12 7.08 10.19
N ARG A 339 -1.22 6.91 9.21
CA ARG A 339 -1.26 7.63 7.94
C ARG A 339 -2.41 7.15 7.07
N LEU A 340 -2.97 8.07 6.28
CA LEU A 340 -3.84 7.75 5.15
C LEU A 340 -3.18 8.35 3.91
N LEU A 341 -2.66 7.50 3.02
CA LEU A 341 -1.97 7.96 1.82
C LEU A 341 -2.88 8.90 1.01
N LEU A 342 -2.31 10.00 0.51
CA LEU A 342 -3.01 11.03 -0.26
C LEU A 342 -4.14 11.78 0.49
N SER A 343 -4.28 11.55 1.80
CA SER A 343 -5.31 12.22 2.63
C SER A 343 -4.74 12.86 3.89
N ARG A 344 -3.98 12.10 4.70
CA ARG A 344 -3.50 12.52 6.01
C ARG A 344 -2.10 11.98 6.30
N GLY A 345 -1.16 12.86 6.63
CA GLY A 345 0.15 12.46 7.13
C GLY A 345 0.07 11.60 8.40
N GLY A 346 1.04 10.71 8.58
CA GLY A 346 1.17 9.94 9.83
C GLY A 346 1.70 10.80 10.98
N TYR A 347 1.51 10.33 12.21
CA TYR A 347 2.20 10.91 13.35
C TYR A 347 3.66 10.42 13.40
N PRO A 348 4.59 11.20 13.97
CA PRO A 348 6.01 10.85 13.95
C PRO A 348 6.30 9.64 14.84
N VAL A 349 7.09 8.69 14.33
CA VAL A 349 7.49 7.45 15.01
C VAL A 349 8.96 7.15 14.73
N ASP A 350 9.73 6.83 15.78
CA ASP A 350 11.05 6.25 15.63
C ASP A 350 10.93 4.75 15.29
N HIS A 351 11.03 4.44 13.99
CA HIS A 351 10.95 3.08 13.46
C HIS A 351 12.09 2.17 13.95
N LYS A 352 13.28 2.72 14.21
CA LYS A 352 14.42 1.92 14.70
C LYS A 352 14.23 1.51 16.15
N LYS A 353 13.74 2.43 16.98
CA LYS A 353 13.44 2.13 18.38
C LYS A 353 12.25 1.17 18.51
N SER A 354 11.21 1.35 17.68
CA SER A 354 10.03 0.48 17.66
C SER A 354 10.37 -0.96 17.27
N SER A 355 11.15 -1.16 16.19
CA SER A 355 11.53 -2.50 15.70
C SER A 355 12.37 -3.29 16.70
N ARG A 356 13.25 -2.63 17.48
CA ARG A 356 14.05 -3.29 18.52
C ARG A 356 13.23 -3.79 19.70
N ILE A 357 12.07 -3.20 19.95
CA ILE A 357 11.23 -3.50 21.11
C ILE A 357 10.12 -4.50 20.74
N ALA A 358 9.65 -4.46 19.48
CA ALA A 358 8.73 -5.46 18.94
C ALA A 358 9.40 -6.82 18.62
N GLN A 359 10.73 -6.93 18.71
CA GLN A 359 11.40 -8.23 18.70
C GLN A 359 11.12 -8.93 20.03
N PRO A 360 10.53 -10.14 20.03
CA PRO A 360 10.42 -10.91 21.25
C PRO A 360 11.83 -11.11 21.80
N THR A 361 12.00 -10.86 23.11
CA THR A 361 12.89 -11.72 23.86
C THR A 361 12.39 -13.14 23.59
N MET A 362 13.21 -13.96 22.93
CA MET A 362 12.86 -15.30 22.43
C MET A 362 11.89 -16.02 23.39
N TRP A 363 10.69 -16.36 22.89
CA TRP A 363 9.85 -17.39 23.50
C TRP A 363 10.32 -18.76 23.04
#